data_AF-A0A2E8KRM0-F1
#
_entry.id   AF-A0A2E8KRM0-F1
#
_cell.length_a   1.000
_cell.length_b   1.000
_cell.length_c   1.000
_cell.angle_alpha   90.00
_cell.angle_beta   90.00
_cell.angle_gamma   90.00
#
_symmetry.space_group_name_H-M   'P 1'
#
loop_
_entity.id
_entity.type
_entity.pdbx_description
1 polymer ?
#
loop_
_entity_poly.entity_id
_entity_poly.type
_entity_poly.pdbx_seq_one_letter_code
_entity_poly.pdbx_strand_id
1 'polypeptide(L)' 'MKALLEELTAEVNAVTFASAEEVEQFRVAYLGRKGKLKDLMAEFKTVPGADKRELGPML' A
#
# COMPACT_ATOMS: atom_id res chain seq x y z
N MET A 1 -11.47 1.11 -2.31
CA MET A 1 -10.42 0.15 -1.94
C MET A 1 -9.85 -0.67 -3.10
N LYS A 2 -10.62 -1.41 -3.93
CA LYS A 2 -10.02 -2.21 -5.04
C LYS A 2 -9.12 -1.38 -5.97
N ALA A 3 -9.64 -0.27 -6.49
CA ALA A 3 -8.87 0.65 -7.33
C ALA A 3 -7.64 1.24 -6.61
N LEU A 4 -7.73 1.47 -5.30
CA LEU A 4 -6.62 1.94 -4.47
C LEU A 4 -5.51 0.88 -4.38
N LEU A 5 -5.86 -0.40 -4.23
CA LEU A 5 -4.87 -1.49 -4.24
C LEU A 5 -4.17 -1.58 -5.59
N GLU A 6 -4.94 -1.55 -6.68
CA GLU A 6 -4.40 -1.58 -8.05
C GLU A 6 -3.46 -0.40 -8.31
N GLU A 7 -3.83 0.81 -7.87
CA GLU A 7 -2.99 2.02 -7.97
C GLU A 7 -1.69 1.88 -7.19
N LEU A 8 -1.75 1.48 -5.91
CA LEU A 8 -0.57 1.32 -5.06
C LEU A 8 0.35 0.20 -5.60
N THR A 9 -0.20 -0.91 -6.08
CA THR A 9 0.58 -1.97 -6.73
C THR A 9 1.26 -1.46 -8.00
N ALA A 10 0.56 -0.68 -8.83
CA ALA A 10 1.15 -0.09 -10.02
C ALA A 10 2.27 0.90 -9.68
N GLU A 11 2.08 1.76 -8.66
CA GLU A 11 3.09 2.71 -8.19
C GLU A 11 4.35 1.98 -7.72
N VAL A 12 4.21 0.93 -6.89
CA VAL A 12 5.33 0.12 -6.40
C VAL A 12 6.06 -0.58 -7.54
N ASN A 13 5.34 -1.11 -8.54
CA ASN A 13 5.95 -1.80 -9.67
C ASN A 13 6.66 -0.86 -10.66
N ALA A 14 6.23 0.40 -10.73
CA ALA A 14 6.80 1.39 -11.65
C ALA A 14 8.01 2.13 -11.06
N VAL A 15 8.20 2.08 -9.74
CA VAL A 15 9.28 2.84 -9.09
C VAL A 15 10.65 2.18 -9.35
N THR A 16 11.63 3.03 -9.62
CA THR A 16 13.05 2.64 -9.71
C THR A 16 13.86 3.55 -8.83
N PHE A 17 14.88 3.02 -8.17
CA PHE A 17 15.75 3.79 -7.28
C PHE A 17 17.16 3.89 -7.85
N ALA A 18 17.73 5.09 -7.84
CA ALA A 18 19.09 5.37 -8.25
C ALA A 18 20.08 5.36 -7.07
N SER A 19 19.58 5.35 -5.83
CA SER A 19 20.42 5.36 -4.63
C SER A 19 19.78 4.68 -3.43
N ALA A 20 20.61 4.30 -2.46
CA ALA A 20 20.14 3.75 -1.18
C ALA A 20 19.30 4.76 -0.37
N GLU A 21 19.58 6.07 -0.52
CA GLU A 21 18.81 7.14 0.11
C GLU A 21 17.36 7.17 -0.42
N GLU A 22 17.18 7.04 -1.73
CA GLU A 22 15.83 6.99 -2.34
C GLU A 22 15.05 5.74 -1.90
N VAL A 23 15.73 4.60 -1.75
CA VAL A 23 15.12 3.38 -1.21
C VAL A 23 14.61 3.62 0.21
N GLU A 24 15.42 4.26 1.07
CA GLU A 24 15.03 4.52 2.46
C GLU A 24 13.88 5.53 2.55
N GLN A 25 13.92 6.59 1.75
CA GLN A 25 12.82 7.56 1.65
C GLN A 25 11.51 6.88 1.25
N PHE A 26 11.56 6.01 0.23
CA PHE A 26 10.39 5.22 -0.19
C PHE A 26 9.93 4.26 0.90
N ARG A 27 10.85 3.56 1.57
CA ARG A 27 10.53 2.66 2.68
C ARG A 27 9.82 3.40 3.81
N VAL A 28 10.26 4.61 4.17
CA VAL A 28 9.59 5.44 5.18
C VAL A 28 8.21 5.88 4.71
N ALA A 29 8.07 6.31 3.44
CA ALA A 29 6.79 6.73 2.88
C ALA A 29 5.75 5.60 2.81
N TYR A 30 6.18 4.36 2.54
CA TYR A 30 5.28 3.21 2.41
C TYR A 30 5.10 2.43 3.71
N LEU A 31 6.21 2.06 4.35
CA LEU A 31 6.25 1.14 5.48
C LEU A 31 6.52 1.85 6.82
N GLY A 32 6.72 3.16 6.80
CA GLY A 32 6.92 3.95 8.02
C GLY A 32 5.68 3.98 8.92
N ARG A 33 5.86 4.46 10.16
CA ARG A 33 4.78 4.55 11.17
C ARG A 33 3.61 5.45 10.76
N LYS A 34 3.80 6.29 9.75
CA LYS A 34 2.78 7.14 9.12
C LYS A 34 2.75 6.92 7.60
N GLY A 35 3.20 5.75 7.15
CA GLY A 35 3.30 5.41 5.73
C GLY A 35 2.00 4.83 5.16
N LYS A 36 1.92 4.82 3.84
CA LYS A 36 0.73 4.41 3.07
C LYS A 36 0.18 3.04 3.48
N LEU A 37 1.04 2.07 3.79
CA LEU A 37 0.60 0.72 4.18
C LEU A 37 -0.21 0.73 5.48
N LYS A 38 0.15 1.58 6.45
CA LYS A 38 -0.59 1.69 7.71
C LYS A 38 -1.99 2.23 7.48
N ASP A 39 -2.12 3.24 6.63
CA ASP A 39 -3.40 3.85 6.32
C ASP A 39 -4.27 2.87 5.51
N LEU A 40 -3.67 2.13 4.58
CA LEU A 40 -4.33 1.04 3.85
C LEU A 40 -4.87 -0.04 4.80
N MET A 41 -4.09 -0.48 5.80
CA MET A 41 -4.57 -1.44 6.80
C MET A 41 -5.70 -0.88 7.66
N ALA A 42 -5.68 0.42 7.95
CA ALA A 42 -6.75 1.07 8.72
C ALA A 42 -8.04 1.14 7.91
N GLU A 43 -7.96 1.49 6.62
CA GLU A 43 -9.10 1.48 5.69
C GLU A 43 -9.64 0.05 5.51
N PHE A 44 -8.78 -0.96 5.35
CA PHE A 44 -9.23 -2.35 5.21
C PHE A 44 -10.08 -2.82 6.39
N LYS A 45 -9.78 -2.35 7.61
CA LYS A 45 -10.57 -2.71 8.80
C LYS A 45 -12.00 -2.20 8.74
N THR A 46 -12.27 -1.10 8.05
CA THR A 46 -13.61 -0.51 7.93
C THR A 46 -14.45 -1.16 6.83
N VAL A 47 -13.84 -1.97 5.96
CA VAL A 47 -14.53 -2.67 4.87
C VAL A 47 -15.54 -3.70 5.39
N PRO A 48 -16.74 -3.83 4.78
CA PRO A 48 -17.72 -4.87 5.10
C PRO A 48 -17.18 -6.30 4.91
N GLY A 49 -17.74 -7.25 5.66
CA GLY A 49 -17.26 -8.64 5.67
C GLY A 49 -17.35 -9.38 4.32
N ALA A 50 -18.30 -9.02 3.46
CA ALA A 50 -18.40 -9.57 2.10
C ALA A 50 -17.21 -9.14 1.24
N ASP A 51 -16.96 -7.82 1.18
CA ASP A 51 -15.90 -7.22 0.37
C ASP A 51 -14.50 -7.57 0.90
N LYS A 52 -14.35 -7.77 2.22
CA LYS A 52 -13.08 -8.24 2.82
C LYS A 52 -12.59 -9.57 2.24
N ARG A 53 -13.51 -10.47 1.84
CA ARG A 53 -13.13 -11.77 1.26
C ARG A 53 -12.54 -11.63 -0.14
N GLU A 54 -12.99 -10.64 -0.93
CA GLU A 54 -12.44 -10.34 -2.25
C GLU A 54 -11.15 -9.51 -2.14
N LEU A 55 -11.13 -8.51 -1.26
CA LEU A 55 -10.04 -7.53 -1.16
C LEU A 55 -8.84 -8.05 -0.37
N GLY A 56 -9.04 -8.96 0.59
CA GLY A 56 -7.97 -9.50 1.43
C GLY A 56 -6.83 -10.18 0.63
N PRO A 57 -7.13 -11.02 -0.38
CA PRO A 57 -6.10 -11.60 -1.24
C PRO A 57 -5.37 -10.62 -2.17
N MET A 58 -5.90 -9.41 -2.38
CA MET A 58 -5.30 -8.38 -3.24
C MET A 58 -4.31 -7.47 -2.50
N LEU A 59 -4.12 -7.71 -1.19
CA LEU A 59 -3.45 -6.84 -0.24
C LEU A 59 -2.10 -7.46 0.19
#